data_AF-T0RI75-F1
#
_entry.id   AF-T0RI75-F1
#
_cell.length_a   1.000
_cell.length_b   1.000
_cell.length_c   1.000
_cell.angle_alpha   90.00
_cell.angle_beta   90.00
_cell.angle_gamma   90.00
#
_symmetry.space_group_name_H-M   'P 1'
#
loop_
_entity.id
_entity.type
_entity.pdbx_description
1 polymer ?
#
loop_
_entity_poly.entity_id
_entity_poly.type
_entity_poly.pdbx_seq_one_letter_code
_entity_poly.pdbx_strand_id
1 'polypeptide(L)'
;MYSAGVVSWCPRGPLNQAVLVVGYGTETSGSDAPPIGFFEVRNAWGSDWGERGNIRLERGYRDFGTCEVAARLTYPTLLPSVSKARSAKLPRKPTPTSHRIPRPTTDDGIVDGLDS
;
A
#
# COMPACT_ATOMS: atom_id res chain seq x y z
N MET A 1 -11.03 -28.42 -0.71
CA MET A 1 -10.33 -27.12 -0.81
C MET A 1 -8.85 -27.39 -1.03
N TYR A 2 -8.13 -26.49 -1.70
CA TYR A 2 -6.68 -26.64 -1.90
C TYR A 2 -5.91 -26.57 -0.57
N SER A 3 -4.88 -27.40 -0.43
CA SER A 3 -3.98 -27.45 0.73
C SER A 3 -2.50 -27.41 0.35
N ALA A 4 -2.08 -28.17 -0.67
CA ALA A 4 -0.69 -28.21 -1.15
C ALA A 4 -0.58 -28.76 -2.58
N GLY A 5 0.61 -28.63 -3.15
CA GLY A 5 0.98 -29.19 -4.46
C GLY A 5 0.79 -28.23 -5.62
N VAL A 6 1.24 -28.64 -6.81
CA VAL A 6 1.05 -27.86 -8.04
C VAL A 6 -0.31 -28.18 -8.67
N VAL A 7 -1.14 -27.16 -8.82
CA VAL A 7 -2.42 -27.26 -9.52
C VAL A 7 -2.19 -27.12 -11.03
N SER A 8 -2.59 -28.13 -11.78
CA SER A 8 -2.46 -28.25 -13.24
C SER A 8 -3.78 -28.07 -14.01
N TRP A 9 -4.89 -27.88 -13.30
CA TRP A 9 -6.20 -27.75 -13.91
C TRP A 9 -7.11 -26.78 -13.16
N CYS A 10 -7.91 -26.03 -13.92
CA CYS A 10 -8.94 -25.12 -13.43
C CYS A 10 -10.17 -25.19 -14.35
N PRO A 11 -11.39 -24.98 -13.80
CA PRO A 11 -12.58 -24.75 -14.62
C PRO A 11 -12.37 -23.54 -15.52
N ARG A 12 -12.92 -23.59 -16.74
CA ARG A 12 -12.94 -22.43 -17.62
C ARG A 12 -14.04 -21.46 -17.19
N GLY A 13 -13.74 -20.17 -17.26
CA GLY A 13 -14.68 -19.12 -16.92
C GLY A 13 -14.07 -17.73 -17.05
N PRO A 14 -14.87 -16.67 -16.86
CA PRO A 14 -14.36 -15.31 -16.86
C PRO A 14 -13.35 -15.11 -15.72
N LEU A 15 -12.27 -14.40 -16.01
CA LEU A 15 -11.33 -13.91 -15.01
C LEU A 15 -12.05 -12.96 -14.05
N ASN A 16 -12.17 -13.34 -12.78
CA ASN A 16 -12.95 -12.62 -11.77
C ASN A 16 -12.16 -12.23 -10.52
N GLN A 17 -10.92 -12.68 -10.38
CA GLN A 17 -10.09 -12.45 -9.20
C GLN A 17 -8.67 -12.08 -9.59
N ALA A 18 -8.18 -11.00 -8.98
CA ALA A 18 -6.76 -10.62 -9.05
C ALA A 18 -6.00 -11.30 -7.91
N VAL A 19 -4.77 -11.73 -8.22
CA VAL A 19 -3.84 -12.38 -7.29
C VAL A 19 -2.44 -11.86 -7.54
N LEU A 20 -1.52 -12.10 -6.62
CA LEU A 20 -0.14 -11.65 -6.73
C LEU A 20 0.80 -12.82 -6.99
N VAL A 21 1.48 -12.82 -8.14
CA VAL A 21 2.61 -13.72 -8.37
C VAL A 21 3.78 -13.23 -7.51
N VAL A 22 4.25 -14.08 -6.60
CA VAL A 22 5.35 -13.77 -5.67
C VAL A 22 6.64 -14.52 -5.99
N GLY A 23 6.56 -15.52 -6.86
CA GLY A 23 7.70 -16.31 -7.26
C GLY A 23 7.36 -17.31 -8.36
N TYR A 24 8.37 -18.07 -8.75
CA TYR A 24 8.24 -19.20 -9.66
C TYR A 24 9.28 -20.25 -9.29
N GLY A 25 9.06 -21.48 -9.73
CA GLY A 25 9.98 -22.57 -9.46
C GLY A 25 9.68 -23.79 -10.31
N THR A 26 10.30 -24.89 -9.92
CA THR A 26 10.14 -26.18 -10.55
C THR A 26 10.01 -27.24 -9.46
N GLU A 27 9.04 -28.15 -9.60
CA GLU A 27 8.86 -29.29 -8.72
C GLU A 27 9.18 -30.58 -9.48
N THR A 28 10.07 -31.39 -8.93
CA THR A 28 10.39 -32.70 -9.47
C THR A 28 9.52 -33.75 -8.77
N SER A 29 8.69 -34.47 -9.52
CA SER A 29 7.85 -35.54 -8.98
C SER A 29 8.49 -36.91 -9.25
N GLY A 30 9.21 -37.46 -8.27
CA GLY A 30 9.90 -38.74 -8.43
C GLY A 30 11.04 -38.72 -9.45
N SER A 31 11.73 -39.85 -9.62
CA SER A 31 12.91 -39.96 -10.50
C SER A 31 12.56 -40.00 -11.99
N ASP A 32 11.33 -40.37 -12.35
CA ASP A 32 10.97 -40.74 -13.73
C ASP A 32 10.04 -39.73 -14.43
N ALA A 33 9.55 -38.70 -13.73
CA ALA A 33 8.69 -37.69 -14.32
C ALA A 33 9.49 -36.42 -14.69
N PRO A 34 9.13 -35.75 -15.81
CA PRO A 34 9.71 -34.46 -16.12
C PRO A 34 9.36 -33.43 -15.02
N PRO A 35 10.27 -32.48 -14.72
CA PRO A 35 10.00 -31.43 -13.74
C PRO A 35 8.82 -30.54 -14.16
N ILE A 36 7.96 -30.19 -13.20
CA ILE A 36 6.78 -29.35 -13.41
C ILE A 36 7.13 -27.91 -12.99
N GLY A 37 7.10 -26.99 -13.95
CA GLY A 37 7.25 -25.57 -13.67
C GLY A 37 6.01 -24.99 -13.01
N PHE A 38 6.16 -24.10 -12.04
CA PHE A 38 5.03 -23.44 -11.37
C PHE A 38 5.26 -21.94 -11.14
N PHE A 39 4.14 -21.20 -11.05
CA PHE A 39 4.07 -19.89 -10.42
C PHE A 39 3.62 -20.04 -8.97
N GLU A 40 4.30 -19.36 -8.04
CA GLU A 40 3.82 -19.20 -6.67
C GLU A 40 2.97 -17.94 -6.58
N VAL A 41 1.72 -18.13 -6.17
CA VAL A 41 0.69 -17.09 -6.18
C VAL A 41 0.19 -16.87 -4.75
N ARG A 42 0.32 -15.64 -4.26
CA ARG A 42 -0.24 -15.19 -2.99
C ARG A 42 -1.71 -14.87 -3.16
N ASN A 43 -2.53 -15.44 -2.29
CA ASN A 43 -3.97 -15.22 -2.26
C ASN A 43 -4.38 -14.34 -1.05
N ALA A 44 -5.63 -13.86 -1.06
CA ALA A 44 -6.20 -12.98 -0.04
C ALA A 44 -7.11 -13.71 0.97
N TRP A 45 -6.97 -15.03 1.13
CA TRP A 45 -7.84 -15.87 1.96
C TRP A 45 -7.24 -16.26 3.32
N GLY A 46 -6.22 -15.53 3.77
CA GLY A 46 -5.53 -15.80 5.03
C GLY A 46 -4.45 -16.88 4.91
N SER A 47 -3.63 -17.00 5.95
CA SER A 47 -2.49 -17.93 6.00
C SER A 47 -2.89 -19.39 6.17
N ASP A 48 -4.09 -19.65 6.69
CA ASP A 48 -4.55 -21.00 7.01
C ASP A 48 -5.03 -21.77 5.76
N TRP A 49 -5.13 -21.07 4.63
CA TRP A 49 -5.49 -21.64 3.34
C TRP A 49 -4.24 -22.01 2.54
N GLY A 50 -4.26 -23.19 1.91
CA GLY A 50 -3.19 -23.61 1.01
C GLY A 50 -1.82 -23.67 1.69
N GLU A 51 -0.78 -23.28 0.96
CA GLU A 51 0.60 -23.31 1.41
C GLU A 51 0.95 -21.97 2.09
N ARG A 52 0.47 -21.77 3.32
CA ARG A 52 0.63 -20.51 4.08
C ARG A 52 0.02 -19.29 3.36
N GLY A 53 -1.16 -19.45 2.79
CA GLY A 53 -1.88 -18.44 2.02
C GLY A 53 -1.50 -18.37 0.53
N ASN A 54 -0.67 -19.30 0.07
CA ASN A 54 -0.23 -19.38 -1.32
C ASN A 54 -0.79 -20.61 -2.03
N ILE A 55 -0.79 -20.55 -3.36
CA ILE A 55 -1.06 -21.66 -4.26
C ILE A 55 0.03 -21.72 -5.33
N ARG A 56 0.40 -22.94 -5.73
CA ARG A 56 1.29 -23.16 -6.87
C ARG A 56 0.48 -23.57 -8.09
N LEU A 57 0.58 -22.79 -9.17
CA LEU A 57 -0.11 -23.04 -10.44
C LEU A 57 0.90 -23.46 -11.50
N GLU A 58 0.63 -24.53 -12.22
CA GLU A 58 1.51 -25.00 -13.30
C GLU A 58 1.72 -23.90 -14.36
N ARG A 59 2.99 -23.66 -14.68
CA ARG A 59 3.43 -22.66 -15.65
C ARG A 59 3.73 -23.32 -16.98
N GLY A 60 3.32 -22.66 -18.07
CA GLY A 60 3.48 -23.21 -19.42
C GLY A 60 2.43 -24.26 -19.79
N TYR A 61 1.45 -24.49 -18.92
CA TYR A 61 0.25 -25.25 -19.27
C TYR A 61 -0.64 -24.41 -20.20
N ARG A 62 -0.69 -24.79 -21.49
CA ARG A 62 -1.43 -24.07 -22.55
C ARG A 62 -0.92 -22.63 -22.72
N ASP A 63 -1.70 -21.79 -23.42
CA ASP A 63 -1.28 -20.46 -23.85
C ASP A 63 -0.98 -19.49 -22.69
N PHE A 64 -1.78 -19.51 -21.61
CA PHE A 64 -1.71 -18.53 -20.51
C PHE A 64 -1.44 -19.15 -19.12
N GLY A 65 -0.96 -20.40 -19.07
CA GLY A 65 -0.77 -21.13 -17.83
C GLY A 65 -2.08 -21.59 -17.18
N THR A 66 -1.95 -22.35 -16.09
CA THR A 66 -3.10 -22.86 -15.34
C THR A 66 -3.93 -21.71 -14.76
N CYS A 67 -5.26 -21.81 -14.88
CA CYS A 67 -6.23 -20.79 -14.47
C CYS A 67 -6.00 -19.42 -15.14
N GLU A 68 -5.39 -19.39 -16.34
CA GLU A 68 -5.10 -18.15 -17.09
C GLU A 68 -4.28 -17.13 -16.29
N VAL A 69 -3.43 -17.59 -15.36
CA VAL A 69 -2.63 -16.74 -14.46
C VAL A 69 -1.74 -15.75 -15.22
N ALA A 70 -1.33 -16.09 -16.45
CA ALA A 70 -0.50 -15.23 -17.30
C ALA A 70 -1.29 -14.44 -18.35
N ALA A 71 -2.63 -14.48 -18.36
CA ALA A 71 -3.44 -13.81 -19.38
C ALA A 71 -3.48 -12.28 -19.20
N ARG A 72 -3.39 -11.78 -17.95
CA ARG A 72 -3.50 -10.34 -17.62
C ARG A 72 -2.49 -9.93 -16.54
N LEU A 73 -1.21 -9.89 -16.91
CA LEU A 73 -0.14 -9.46 -16.01
C LEU A 73 0.00 -7.93 -16.01
N THR A 74 0.10 -7.36 -14.81
CA THR A 74 0.46 -5.95 -14.59
C THR A 74 1.42 -5.87 -13.41
N TYR A 75 2.33 -4.91 -13.44
CA TYR A 75 3.27 -4.65 -12.37
C TYR A 75 3.48 -3.15 -12.22
N PRO A 76 3.59 -2.64 -10.97
CA PRO A 76 3.90 -1.24 -10.76
C PRO A 76 5.34 -0.96 -11.20
N THR A 77 5.56 0.19 -11.83
CA THR A 77 6.91 0.72 -12.06
C THR A 77 7.23 1.71 -10.94
N LEU A 78 8.35 1.51 -10.26
CA LEU A 78 8.83 2.47 -9.27
C LEU A 78 9.34 3.71 -10.02
N LEU A 79 8.68 4.84 -9.79
CA LEU A 79 9.21 6.12 -10.23
C LEU A 79 10.38 6.51 -9.33
N PRO A 80 11.40 7.20 -9.87
CA PRO A 80 12.45 7.78 -9.04
C PRO A 80 11.80 8.61 -7.94
N SER A 81 12.22 8.37 -6.69
CA SER A 81 11.85 9.27 -5.60
C SER A 81 12.36 10.66 -5.97
N VAL A 82 11.45 11.62 -6.15
CA VAL A 82 11.84 13.03 -6.15
C VAL A 82 12.26 13.31 -4.72
N SER A 83 13.54 13.07 -4.42
CA SER A 83 14.16 13.52 -3.19
C SER A 83 13.97 15.03 -3.13
N LYS A 84 13.04 15.44 -2.27
CA LYS A 84 12.60 16.81 -2.12
C LYS A 84 13.82 17.70 -1.86
N ALA A 85 13.92 18.74 -2.68
CA ALA A 85 14.78 19.91 -2.64
C ALA A 85 15.60 20.12 -1.35
N ARG A 86 16.88 20.50 -1.53
CA ARG A 86 17.73 21.14 -0.50
C ARG A 86 16.86 21.98 0.43
N SER A 87 16.97 21.71 1.73
CA SER A 87 16.43 22.53 2.80
C SER A 87 16.82 24.00 2.59
N ALA A 88 15.97 24.76 1.94
CA ALA A 88 16.06 26.21 1.89
C ALA A 88 15.54 26.68 3.24
N LYS A 89 16.44 27.17 4.10
CA LYS A 89 16.07 27.82 5.37
C LYS A 89 14.99 28.86 5.09
N LEU A 90 13.81 28.66 5.66
CA LEU A 90 12.73 29.64 5.65
C LEU A 90 13.25 30.96 6.28
N PRO A 91 12.98 32.15 5.72
CA PRO A 91 13.23 33.40 6.42
C PRO A 91 12.38 33.44 7.70
N ARG A 92 12.98 33.82 8.83
CA ARG A 92 12.22 34.01 10.09
C ARG A 92 11.20 35.13 9.87
N LYS A 93 9.93 34.81 10.10
CA LYS A 93 8.85 35.81 10.18
C LYS A 93 9.19 36.81 11.30
N PRO A 94 9.17 38.14 11.05
CA PRO A 94 9.38 39.10 12.12
C PRO A 94 8.25 39.00 13.14
N THR A 95 8.62 38.90 14.42
CA THR A 95 7.70 38.93 15.56
C THR A 95 6.99 40.28 15.61
N PRO A 96 5.65 40.35 15.69
CA PRO A 96 4.97 41.63 15.86
C PRO A 96 5.27 42.22 17.24
N THR A 97 5.87 43.41 17.24
CA THR A 97 6.08 44.20 18.46
C THR A 97 4.73 44.66 18.99
N SER A 98 4.32 44.16 20.16
CA SER A 98 3.13 44.61 20.86
C SER A 98 3.35 46.02 21.41
N HIS A 99 3.02 47.05 20.62
CA HIS A 99 2.89 48.40 21.15
C HIS A 99 1.57 48.51 21.94
N ARG A 100 1.70 48.54 23.27
CA ARG A 100 0.60 48.79 24.20
C ARG A 100 0.10 50.22 23.97
N ILE A 101 -1.15 50.36 23.52
CA ILE A 101 -1.85 51.65 23.42
C ILE A 101 -2.13 52.16 24.85
N PRO A 102 -1.69 53.39 25.22
CA PRO A 102 -2.08 54.00 26.49
C PRO A 102 -3.59 54.27 26.51
N ARG A 103 -4.25 53.90 27.60
CA ARG A 103 -5.67 54.17 27.85
C ARG A 103 -5.90 55.70 27.89
N PRO A 104 -6.90 56.25 27.19
CA PRO A 104 -7.25 57.66 27.32
C PRO A 104 -7.75 57.93 28.74
N THR A 105 -7.13 58.89 29.40
CA THR A 105 -7.62 59.51 30.64
C THR A 105 -8.80 60.38 30.29
N THR A 106 -9.95 60.13 30.93
CA THR A 106 -11.07 61.07 30.97
C THR A 106 -10.93 61.84 32.29
N ASP A 107 -10.56 63.11 32.15
CA ASP A 107 -10.75 64.16 33.15
C ASP A 107 -12.12 64.81 32.91
N ASP A 108 -12.56 65.62 33.88
CA ASP A 108 -13.85 66.31 34.05
C ASP A 108 -14.86 65.48 34.88
N GLY A 109 -15.24 65.79 36.12
CA GLY A 109 -15.08 66.98 36.94
C GLY A 109 -16.40 67.24 37.72
N ILE A 110 -16.28 67.35 39.06
CA ILE A 110 -17.07 68.23 39.96
C ILE A 110 -18.49 67.82 40.47
N VAL A 111 -18.73 68.25 41.74
CA VAL A 111 -19.91 68.25 42.68
C VAL A 111 -20.28 66.93 43.38
N ASP A 112 -20.59 66.80 44.69
CA ASP A 112 -20.71 67.61 45.92
C ASP A 112 -20.57 66.58 47.09
N GLY A 113 -19.97 66.85 48.25
CA GLY A 113 -20.61 67.53 49.38
C GLY A 113 -21.32 66.57 50.37
N LEU A 114 -20.72 66.43 51.57
CA LEU A 114 -21.34 66.27 52.91
C LEU A 114 -21.95 64.93 53.41
N ASP A 115 -21.65 64.71 54.71
CA ASP A 115 -22.31 63.89 55.76
C ASP A 115 -21.96 62.38 55.78
N SER A 116 -21.50 61.75 56.88
CA SER A 116 -21.35 62.06 58.32
C SER A 116 -20.26 61.14 58.89
#